data_AF-A0A920HTL2-F1
#
_entry.id   AF-A0A920HTL2-F1
#
_cell.length_a   1.000
_cell.length_b   1.000
_cell.length_c   1.000
_cell.angle_alpha   90.00
_cell.angle_beta   90.00
_cell.angle_gamma   90.00
#
_symmetry.space_group_name_H-M   'P 1'
#
loop_
_entity.id
_entity.type
_entity.pdbx_description
1 polymer ?
#
loop_
_entity_poly.entity_id
_entity_poly.type
_entity_poly.pdbx_seq_one_letter_code
_entity_poly.pdbx_strand_id
1 'polypeptide(L)'
;MKQEKDSVLQIEKEYDIDKFTDIVKGEIAVVLNLSSEEEAINTKNELISKGFKARYFFSSDYSNISDESYEILIGPYETENELNQWLNNINTKSVTRISL
;
A
#
# COMPACT_ATOMS: atom_id res chain seq x y z
N MET A 1 17.73 -33.65 -21.18
CA MET A 1 16.57 -33.66 -20.26
C MET A 1 16.12 -32.21 -20.10
N LYS A 2 14.80 -32.00 -20.14
CA LYS A 2 14.14 -30.69 -20.27
C LYS A 2 14.42 -29.84 -19.03
N GLN A 3 14.86 -28.59 -19.23
CA GLN A 3 14.73 -27.55 -18.22
C GLN A 3 13.25 -27.17 -18.17
N GLU A 4 12.56 -27.61 -17.13
CA GLU A 4 11.25 -27.05 -16.78
C GLU A 4 11.50 -25.59 -16.37
N LYS A 5 11.12 -24.67 -17.26
CA LYS A 5 10.97 -23.28 -16.92
C LYS A 5 9.75 -23.21 -16.01
N ASP A 6 10.00 -23.19 -14.70
CA ASP A 6 9.04 -22.67 -13.74
C ASP A 6 8.81 -21.19 -14.08
N SER A 7 7.91 -20.94 -15.02
CA SER A 7 7.27 -19.64 -15.15
C SER A 7 6.35 -19.51 -13.95
N VAL A 8 6.91 -19.05 -12.82
CA VAL A 8 6.11 -18.57 -11.71
C VAL A 8 5.21 -17.48 -12.28
N LEU A 9 3.92 -17.78 -12.41
CA LEU A 9 2.90 -16.79 -12.69
C LEU A 9 2.99 -15.77 -11.55
N GLN A 10 3.60 -14.62 -11.80
CA GLN A 10 3.49 -13.48 -10.89
C GLN A 10 2.03 -13.05 -10.96
N ILE A 11 1.25 -13.46 -9.96
CA ILE A 11 -0.11 -12.96 -9.78
C ILE A 11 0.05 -11.48 -9.45
N GLU A 12 -0.50 -10.60 -10.29
CA GLU A 12 -0.53 -9.18 -10.00
C GLU A 12 -1.45 -8.94 -8.79
N LYS A 13 -0.94 -8.17 -7.83
CA LYS A 13 -1.67 -7.82 -6.62
C LYS A 13 -2.70 -6.75 -6.96
N GLU A 14 -3.97 -7.09 -6.79
CA GLU A 14 -5.10 -6.19 -6.97
C GLU A 14 -5.76 -5.94 -5.62
N TYR A 15 -6.10 -4.67 -5.36
CA TYR A 15 -6.77 -4.26 -4.13
C TYR A 15 -8.28 -4.15 -4.34
N ASP A 16 -9.03 -4.62 -3.35
CA ASP A 16 -10.49 -4.46 -3.28
C ASP A 16 -10.81 -3.03 -2.83
N ILE A 17 -11.02 -2.15 -3.82
CA ILE A 17 -11.21 -0.72 -3.61
C ILE A 17 -12.43 -0.44 -2.72
N ASP A 18 -13.47 -1.26 -2.81
CA ASP A 18 -14.71 -1.09 -2.03
C ASP A 18 -14.48 -1.27 -0.53
N LYS A 19 -13.39 -1.92 -0.11
CA LYS A 19 -13.05 -2.04 1.32
C LYS A 19 -12.46 -0.76 1.91
N PHE A 20 -12.09 0.22 1.08
CA PHE A 20 -11.66 1.55 1.52
C PHE A 20 -12.82 2.53 1.74
N THR A 21 -14.06 2.05 1.94
CA THR A 21 -15.28 2.87 2.14
C THR A 21 -15.17 3.98 3.19
N ASP A 22 -14.32 3.83 4.21
CA ASP A 22 -14.07 4.85 5.24
C ASP A 22 -13.15 6.00 4.77
N ILE A 23 -12.72 5.95 3.51
CA ILE A 23 -11.81 6.91 2.90
C ILE A 23 -12.62 7.80 1.94
N VAL A 24 -12.54 9.12 2.13
CA VAL A 24 -13.14 10.08 1.21
C VAL A 24 -12.49 9.99 -0.18
N LYS A 25 -13.22 10.38 -1.24
CA LYS A 25 -12.71 10.42 -2.62
C LYS A 25 -11.34 11.11 -2.71
N GLY A 26 -10.49 10.63 -3.61
CA GLY A 26 -9.16 11.17 -3.84
C GLY A 26 -8.12 10.11 -4.16
N GLU A 27 -6.85 10.52 -4.07
CA GLU A 27 -5.71 9.72 -4.47
C GLU A 27 -5.01 9.11 -3.26
N ILE A 28 -4.83 7.80 -3.28
CA ILE A 28 -4.10 7.04 -2.25
C ILE A 28 -2.94 6.27 -2.88
N ALA A 29 -2.00 5.86 -2.02
CA ALA A 29 -0.98 4.91 -2.42
C ALA A 29 -0.65 3.92 -1.31
N VAL A 30 -0.47 2.66 -1.68
CA VAL A 30 0.17 1.65 -0.83
C VAL A 30 1.67 1.72 -1.07
N VAL A 31 2.43 1.98 -0.01
CA VAL A 31 3.83 2.40 -0.12
C VAL A 31 4.82 1.49 0.59
N LEU A 32 4.40 0.63 1.51
CA LEU A 32 5.29 -0.27 2.25
C LEU A 32 4.58 -1.58 2.56
N ASN A 33 5.37 -2.65 2.66
CA ASN A 33 4.95 -3.97 3.08
C ASN A 33 5.87 -4.42 4.23
N LEU A 34 5.27 -4.84 5.34
CA LEU A 34 5.92 -5.10 6.62
C LEU A 34 5.46 -6.45 7.16
N SER A 35 6.35 -7.20 7.80
CA SER A 35 6.06 -8.55 8.30
C SER A 35 5.44 -8.57 9.70
N SER A 36 5.37 -7.43 10.39
CA SER A 36 4.87 -7.32 11.76
C SER A 36 3.88 -6.17 11.89
N GLU A 37 2.81 -6.40 12.66
CA GLU A 37 1.83 -5.36 12.98
C GLU A 37 2.46 -4.22 13.80
N GLU A 38 3.36 -4.55 14.74
CA GLU A 38 4.03 -3.55 15.57
C GLU A 38 4.87 -2.59 14.72
N GLU A 39 5.59 -3.13 13.73
CA GLU A 39 6.33 -2.32 12.76
C GLU A 39 5.39 -1.42 11.96
N ALA A 40 4.26 -1.96 11.49
CA ALA A 40 3.27 -1.19 10.74
C ALA A 40 2.66 -0.05 11.57
N ILE A 41 2.34 -0.30 12.84
CA ILE A 41 1.85 0.72 13.77
C ILE A 41 2.91 1.82 13.96
N ASN A 42 4.16 1.45 14.21
CA ASN A 42 5.26 2.38 14.42
C ASN A 42 5.52 3.23 13.17
N THR A 43 5.61 2.61 11.98
CA THR A 43 5.79 3.30 10.71
C THR A 43 4.62 4.24 10.40
N LYS A 44 3.37 3.80 10.59
CA LYS A 44 2.20 4.66 10.43
C LYS A 44 2.28 5.88 11.37
N ASN A 45 2.61 5.68 12.64
CA ASN A 45 2.74 6.79 13.60
C ASN A 45 3.87 7.76 13.22
N GLU A 46 4.99 7.24 12.72
CA GLU A 46 6.11 8.06 12.22
C GLU A 46 5.71 8.90 10.99
N LEU A 47 4.95 8.32 10.05
CA LEU A 47 4.44 9.07 8.91
C LEU A 47 3.45 10.15 9.35
N ILE A 48 2.55 9.84 10.28
CA ILE A 48 1.60 10.83 10.83
C ILE A 48 2.36 11.97 11.52
N SER A 49 3.41 11.70 12.29
CA SER A 49 4.20 12.75 12.95
C SER A 49 4.95 13.66 11.96
N LYS A 50 5.21 13.17 10.74
CA LYS A 50 5.76 13.94 9.61
C LYS A 50 4.69 14.65 8.77
N GLY A 51 3.41 14.54 9.14
CA GLY A 51 2.29 15.23 8.48
C GLY A 51 1.58 14.43 7.39
N PHE A 52 1.95 13.17 7.17
CA PHE A 52 1.26 12.33 6.19
C PHE A 52 -0.14 11.93 6.70
N LYS A 53 -1.09 11.78 5.78
CA LYS A 53 -2.32 11.02 6.05
C LYS A 53 -1.96 9.56 5.86
N ALA A 54 -1.84 8.78 6.94
CA ALA A 54 -1.39 7.39 6.85
C ALA A 54 -2.28 6.42 7.63
N ARG A 55 -2.44 5.22 7.09
CA ARG A 55 -3.14 4.08 7.69
C ARG A 55 -2.32 2.81 7.46
N TYR A 56 -2.58 1.76 8.24
CA TYR A 56 -2.10 0.43 7.94
C TYR A 56 -3.28 -0.54 7.86
N PHE A 57 -3.10 -1.64 7.13
CA PHE A 57 -4.06 -2.73 7.06
C PHE A 57 -3.35 -4.07 6.83
N PHE A 58 -4.03 -5.17 7.11
CA PHE A 58 -3.52 -6.50 6.80
C PHE A 58 -3.79 -6.84 5.33
N SER A 59 -2.75 -7.21 4.59
CA SER A 59 -2.78 -7.34 3.12
C SER A 59 -3.91 -8.24 2.60
N SER A 60 -4.09 -9.40 3.26
CA SER A 60 -5.10 -10.38 2.86
C SER A 60 -6.55 -9.88 3.05
N ASP A 61 -6.75 -8.87 3.90
CA ASP A 61 -8.08 -8.30 4.11
C ASP A 61 -8.49 -7.39 2.96
N TYR A 62 -7.54 -6.87 2.16
CA TYR A 62 -7.79 -5.84 1.15
C TYR A 62 -7.31 -6.20 -0.25
N SER A 63 -6.76 -7.39 -0.48
CA SER A 63 -6.25 -7.78 -1.80
C SER A 63 -6.64 -9.19 -2.21
N ASN A 64 -6.47 -9.49 -3.50
CA ASN A 64 -6.67 -10.82 -4.08
C ASN A 64 -5.56 -11.83 -3.71
N ILE A 65 -4.54 -11.41 -2.96
CA ILE A 65 -3.41 -12.25 -2.54
C ILE A 65 -3.51 -12.55 -1.04
N SER A 66 -3.42 -13.83 -0.70
CA SER A 66 -3.25 -14.28 0.68
C SER A 66 -1.78 -14.11 1.08
N ASP A 67 -1.46 -12.95 1.64
CA ASP A 67 -0.14 -12.59 2.16
C ASP A 67 -0.25 -12.21 3.65
N GLU A 68 0.65 -12.76 4.47
CA GLU A 68 0.74 -12.51 5.91
C GLU A 68 1.59 -11.27 6.20
N SER A 69 1.21 -10.15 5.59
CA SER A 69 1.92 -8.88 5.69
C SER A 69 0.97 -7.73 6.02
N TYR A 70 1.55 -6.68 6.57
CA TYR A 70 0.88 -5.42 6.88
C TYR A 70 1.37 -4.36 5.90
N GLU A 71 0.43 -3.58 5.39
CA GLU A 71 0.73 -2.59 4.36
C GLU A 71 0.39 -1.19 4.83
N ILE A 72 1.22 -0.25 4.41
CA ILE A 72 1.03 1.17 4.72
C ILE A 72 0.39 1.86 3.53
N LEU A 73 -0.73 2.51 3.81
CA LEU A 73 -1.44 3.38 2.88
C LEU A 73 -1.22 4.83 3.27
N ILE A 74 -0.99 5.68 2.28
CA ILE A 74 -1.03 7.14 2.42
C ILE A 74 -2.19 7.73 1.62
N GLY A 75 -2.73 8.86 2.10
CA GLY A 75 -3.89 9.53 1.54
C GLY A 75 -5.17 9.34 2.37
N PRO A 76 -6.32 9.79 1.85
CA PRO A 76 -6.54 10.30 0.50
C PRO A 76 -6.09 11.75 0.35
N TYR A 77 -5.50 12.06 -0.79
CA TYR A 77 -5.11 13.40 -1.21
C TYR A 77 -6.04 13.89 -2.32
N GLU A 78 -6.24 15.20 -2.45
CA GLU A 78 -7.26 15.74 -3.36
C GLU A 78 -6.90 15.50 -4.83
N THR A 79 -5.60 15.45 -5.14
CA THR A 79 -5.12 15.34 -6.53
C THR A 79 -3.93 14.40 -6.63
N GLU A 80 -3.70 13.87 -7.83
CA GLU A 80 -2.54 13.02 -8.11
C GLU A 80 -1.24 13.79 -7.86
N ASN A 81 -1.23 15.09 -8.18
CA ASN A 81 -0.07 15.95 -7.96
C ASN A 81 0.25 16.12 -6.46
N GLU A 82 -0.76 16.21 -5.60
CA GLU A 82 -0.55 16.23 -4.15
C GLU A 82 0.02 14.89 -3.66
N LEU A 83 -0.56 13.75 -4.07
CA LEU A 83 -0.04 12.43 -3.74
C LEU A 83 1.43 12.27 -4.20
N ASN A 84 1.76 12.74 -5.40
CA ASN A 84 3.11 12.68 -5.96
C ASN A 84 4.12 13.47 -5.11
N GLN A 85 3.74 14.63 -4.57
CA GLN A 85 4.60 15.39 -3.66
C GLN A 85 4.90 14.61 -2.38
N TRP A 86 3.92 13.90 -1.83
CA TRP A 86 4.12 13.05 -0.66
C TRP A 86 4.99 11.82 -0.98
N LEU A 87 4.77 11.17 -2.12
CA LEU A 87 5.57 10.02 -2.56
C LEU A 87 7.05 10.38 -2.74
N ASN A 88 7.37 11.58 -3.23
CA ASN A 88 8.75 12.07 -3.35
C ASN A 88 9.48 12.21 -2.00
N ASN A 89 8.72 12.27 -0.90
CA ASN A 89 9.26 12.38 0.46
C ASN A 89 9.33 11.02 1.19
N ILE A 90 8.95 9.91 0.53
CA ILE A 90 9.04 8.55 1.08
C ILE A 90 10.10 7.78 0.30
N ASN A 91 11.08 7.22 1.00
CA ASN A 91 12.05 6.32 0.41
C ASN A 91 11.49 4.89 0.36
N THR A 92 10.66 4.58 -0.65
CA THR A 92 10.12 3.24 -0.87
C THR A 92 10.50 2.67 -2.24
N LYS A 93 10.62 1.34 -2.30
CA LYS A 93 10.95 0.58 -3.51
C LYS A 93 9.71 0.12 -4.29
N SER A 94 8.53 0.16 -3.69
CA SER A 94 7.28 -0.29 -4.31
C SER A 94 6.15 0.66 -3.95
N VAL A 95 5.41 1.11 -4.96
CA VAL A 95 4.25 2.00 -4.80
C VAL A 95 3.13 1.49 -5.69
N THR A 96 1.97 1.22 -5.11
CA THR A 96 0.73 0.98 -5.85
C THR A 96 -0.20 2.16 -5.65
N ARG A 97 -0.57 2.83 -6.74
CA ARG A 97 -1.51 3.98 -6.72
C ARG A 97 -2.93 3.50 -6.93
N ILE A 98 -3.87 4.10 -6.21
CA ILE A 98 -5.30 3.80 -6.33
C ILE A 98 -6.05 5.13 -6.24
N SER A 99 -6.99 5.34 -7.16
CA SER A 99 -7.89 6.51 -7.16
C SER A 99 -9.28 6.08 -6.69
N LEU A 100 -9.84 6.79 -5.70
CA LEU A 100 -11.12 6.52 -5.03
C LEU A 100 -12.25 7.45 -5.46
#